data_AF-A0A2I0TV87-F1
#
_entry.id   AF-A0A2I0TV87-F1
#
_cell.length_a   1.000
_cell.length_b   1.000
_cell.length_c   1.000
_cell.angle_alpha   90.00
_cell.angle_beta   90.00
_cell.angle_gamma   90.00
#
_symmetry.space_group_name_H-M   'P 1'
#
loop_
_entity.id
_entity.type
_entity.pdbx_description
1 polymer ?
#
loop_
_entity_poly.entity_id
_entity_poly.type
_entity_poly.pdbx_seq_one_letter_code
_entity_poly.pdbx_strand_id
1 'polypeptide(L)'
;MTKKVCPSSCGKRACTDQNECCHPECLGSCTAPDNNTACVACRNYYYEGVCMPTCPPNTYKFEGWRCVTKEFCSKVPATETSEYERFVIHNDECMAECPSGFIRNGSQSWSDVCLRFSYFASGLSKQPYLPADPWKS
;
A
#
# COMPACT_ATOMS: atom_id res chain seq x y z
N MET A 1 9.31 18.68 -27.62
CA MET A 1 9.67 17.97 -26.38
C MET A 1 10.65 16.86 -26.74
N THR A 2 11.90 16.92 -26.28
CA THR A 2 12.90 15.89 -26.55
C THR A 2 12.73 14.74 -25.55
N LYS A 3 12.67 13.49 -26.02
CA LYS A 3 12.65 12.32 -25.14
C LYS A 3 14.03 12.17 -24.50
N LYS A 4 14.08 12.17 -23.17
CA LYS A 4 15.32 11.85 -22.42
C LYS A 4 15.61 10.36 -22.63
N VAL A 5 16.78 10.04 -23.18
CA VAL A 5 17.20 8.68 -23.45
C VAL A 5 18.35 8.35 -22.51
N CYS A 6 18.16 7.33 -21.66
CA CYS A 6 19.20 6.88 -20.74
C CYS A 6 20.22 5.99 -21.46
N PRO A 7 21.46 5.92 -20.95
CA PRO A 7 22.46 4.98 -21.45
C PRO A 7 22.00 3.54 -21.37
N SER A 8 22.44 2.72 -22.32
CA SER A 8 22.16 1.28 -22.32
C SER A 8 22.71 0.56 -21.09
N SER A 9 23.76 1.08 -20.45
CA SER A 9 24.32 0.56 -19.19
C SER A 9 23.34 0.64 -18.01
N CYS A 10 22.36 1.53 -18.06
CA CYS A 10 21.32 1.61 -17.04
C CYS A 10 20.23 0.55 -17.23
N GLY A 11 20.12 -0.05 -18.41
CA GLY A 11 19.12 -1.06 -18.73
C GLY A 11 17.71 -0.49 -18.63
N LYS A 12 16.92 -1.00 -17.67
CA LYS A 12 15.55 -0.52 -17.40
C LYS A 12 15.48 0.58 -16.32
N ARG A 13 16.62 1.00 -15.78
CA ARG A 13 16.70 2.03 -14.72
C ARG A 13 16.58 3.42 -15.31
N ALA A 14 16.16 4.36 -14.47
CA ALA A 14 16.21 5.79 -14.76
C ALA A 14 17.66 6.32 -14.78
N CYS A 15 17.84 7.54 -15.26
CA CYS A 15 19.13 8.23 -15.26
C CYS A 15 18.99 9.72 -14.93
N THR A 16 20.06 10.29 -14.36
CA THR A 16 20.23 11.74 -14.13
C THR A 16 20.41 12.49 -15.46
N ASP A 17 20.45 13.82 -15.42
CA ASP A 17 20.74 14.64 -16.61
C ASP A 17 22.19 14.46 -17.10
N GLN A 18 23.07 14.02 -16.20
CA GLN A 18 24.46 13.66 -16.46
C GLN A 18 24.63 12.22 -16.96
N ASN A 19 23.53 11.54 -17.30
CA ASN A 19 23.52 10.15 -17.77
C ASN A 19 24.05 9.13 -16.75
N GLU A 20 23.97 9.43 -15.46
CA GLU A 20 24.30 8.48 -14.41
C GLU A 20 23.07 7.67 -14.01
N CYS A 21 23.24 6.38 -13.75
CA CYS A 21 22.11 5.51 -13.45
C CYS A 21 21.54 5.78 -12.05
N CYS A 22 20.22 5.89 -11.98
CA CYS A 22 19.50 5.99 -10.72
C CYS A 22 19.44 4.63 -10.01
N HIS A 23 19.03 4.68 -8.74
CA HIS A 23 18.74 3.48 -7.97
C HIS A 23 17.65 2.62 -8.68
N PRO A 24 17.70 1.27 -8.60
CA PRO A 24 16.73 0.39 -9.26
C PRO A 24 15.25 0.63 -8.89
N GLU A 25 15.02 1.21 -7.71
CA GLU A 25 13.70 1.57 -7.18
C GLU A 25 13.21 2.95 -7.63
N CYS A 26 14.04 3.74 -8.33
CA CYS A 26 13.61 5.01 -8.91
C CYS A 26 12.89 4.79 -10.24
N LEU A 27 11.88 5.61 -10.51
CA LEU A 27 11.14 5.68 -11.77
C LEU A 27 11.29 7.07 -12.39
N GLY A 28 11.60 7.11 -13.70
CA GLY A 28 11.72 8.36 -14.47
C GLY A 28 13.08 9.05 -14.32
N SER A 29 13.38 9.61 -13.14
CA SER A 29 14.63 10.35 -12.88
C SER A 29 15.01 10.33 -11.38
N CYS A 30 16.21 10.78 -11.07
CA CYS A 30 16.71 10.98 -9.71
C CYS A 30 17.55 12.26 -9.63
N THR A 31 17.68 12.83 -8.43
CA THR A 31 18.50 14.00 -8.12
C THR A 31 19.94 13.61 -7.77
N ALA A 32 20.17 12.37 -7.33
CA ALA A 32 21.49 11.79 -7.10
C ALA A 32 21.54 10.36 -7.65
N PRO A 33 22.66 9.95 -8.26
CA PRO A 33 22.82 8.59 -8.79
C PRO A 33 22.82 7.54 -7.68
N ASP A 34 22.30 6.36 -8.01
CA ASP A 34 22.26 5.16 -7.15
C ASP A 34 21.74 5.37 -5.70
N ASN A 35 20.92 6.40 -5.47
CA ASN A 35 20.36 6.70 -4.15
C ASN A 35 18.83 6.59 -4.16
N ASN A 36 18.28 5.73 -3.29
CA ASN A 36 16.85 5.46 -3.20
C ASN A 36 16.03 6.55 -2.48
N THR A 37 16.68 7.53 -1.86
CA THR A 37 16.02 8.72 -1.27
C THR A 37 16.04 9.92 -2.22
N ALA A 38 16.77 9.81 -3.32
CA ALA A 38 16.96 10.85 -4.31
C ALA A 38 16.10 10.64 -5.56
N CYS A 39 15.11 9.76 -5.51
CA CYS A 39 14.23 9.49 -6.64
C CYS A 39 13.18 10.62 -6.81
N VAL A 40 12.85 10.97 -8.06
CA VAL A 40 11.71 11.85 -8.35
C VAL A 40 10.38 11.11 -8.13
N ALA A 41 10.35 9.82 -8.46
CA ALA A 41 9.24 8.92 -8.22
C ALA A 41 9.76 7.52 -7.89
N CYS A 42 8.99 6.76 -7.10
CA CYS A 42 9.30 5.37 -6.79
C CYS A 42 8.68 4.43 -7.82
N ARG A 43 9.40 3.37 -8.16
CA ARG A 43 8.93 2.29 -9.03
C ARG A 43 7.93 1.39 -8.33
N ASN A 44 8.19 1.07 -7.06
CA ASN A 44 7.34 0.24 -6.22
C ASN A 44 6.70 1.13 -5.14
N TYR A 45 7.21 1.09 -3.90
CA TYR A 45 6.59 1.78 -2.78
C TYR A 45 7.43 2.92 -2.24
N TYR A 46 6.76 4.00 -1.85
CA TYR A 46 7.32 5.12 -1.10
C TYR A 46 7.02 4.98 0.40
N TYR A 47 8.02 5.18 1.25
CA TYR A 47 7.83 5.30 2.70
C TYR A 47 8.89 6.24 3.30
N GLU A 48 8.46 7.27 4.03
CA GLU A 48 9.34 8.20 4.77
C GLU A 48 10.53 8.75 3.96
N GLY A 49 10.30 9.11 2.69
CA GLY A 49 11.36 9.65 1.82
C GLY A 49 12.20 8.61 1.10
N VAL A 50 11.90 7.33 1.26
CA VAL A 50 12.68 6.21 0.70
C VAL A 50 11.83 5.42 -0.30
N CYS A 51 12.39 5.14 -1.48
CA CYS A 51 11.82 4.19 -2.43
C CYS A 51 12.27 2.76 -2.11
N MET A 52 11.30 1.86 -1.94
CA MET A 52 11.55 0.49 -1.51
C MET A 52 10.74 -0.52 -2.33
N PRO A 53 11.28 -1.74 -2.53
CA PRO A 53 10.60 -2.79 -3.29
C PRO A 53 9.37 -3.35 -2.55
N THR A 54 9.37 -3.31 -1.22
CA THR A 54 8.32 -3.85 -0.35
C THR A 54 8.12 -2.95 0.87
N CYS A 55 6.90 -2.94 1.42
CA CYS A 55 6.61 -2.21 2.65
C CYS A 55 7.30 -2.83 3.87
N PRO A 56 7.84 -2.01 4.79
CA PRO A 56 8.51 -2.47 5.99
C PRO A 56 7.49 -3.06 6.99
N PRO A 57 7.95 -3.82 7.98
CA PRO A 57 7.09 -4.35 9.03
C PRO A 57 6.28 -3.24 9.71
N ASN A 58 5.04 -3.54 10.11
CA ASN A 58 4.09 -2.60 10.72
C ASN A 58 3.59 -1.48 9.79
N THR A 59 3.75 -1.65 8.48
CA THR A 59 3.18 -0.74 7.48
C THR A 59 2.39 -1.51 6.44
N TYR A 60 1.46 -0.83 5.79
CA TYR A 60 0.48 -1.39 4.87
C TYR A 60 0.58 -0.70 3.52
N LYS A 61 0.45 -1.47 2.44
CA LYS A 61 0.40 -0.91 1.09
C LYS A 61 -0.87 -0.09 0.92
N PHE A 62 -0.74 1.11 0.40
CA PHE A 62 -1.86 2.03 0.19
C PHE A 62 -1.85 2.52 -1.26
N GLU A 63 -2.98 2.36 -1.95
CA GLU A 63 -3.17 2.80 -3.36
C GLU A 63 -2.13 2.20 -4.33
N GLY A 64 -1.41 1.15 -3.92
CA GLY A 64 -0.39 0.48 -4.74
C GLY A 64 0.92 1.25 -4.94
N TRP A 65 1.15 2.40 -4.30
CA TRP A 65 2.37 3.22 -4.53
C TRP A 65 3.10 3.69 -3.27
N ARG A 66 2.48 3.59 -2.08
CA ARG A 66 3.14 3.95 -0.82
C ARG A 66 2.79 3.00 0.31
N CYS A 67 3.60 3.05 1.36
CA CYS A 67 3.33 2.36 2.61
C CYS A 67 2.80 3.36 3.64
N VAL A 68 1.87 2.91 4.47
CA VAL A 68 1.24 3.73 5.52
C VAL A 68 1.19 2.97 6.83
N THR A 69 1.15 3.68 7.95
CA THR A 69 0.96 3.05 9.24
C THR A 69 -0.51 2.67 9.46
N LYS A 70 -0.77 1.82 10.45
CA LYS A 70 -2.12 1.46 10.88
C LYS A 70 -2.94 2.71 11.22
N GLU A 71 -2.34 3.63 11.94
CA GLU A 71 -3.00 4.87 12.40
C GLU A 71 -3.42 5.74 11.22
N PHE A 72 -2.63 5.77 10.15
CA PHE A 72 -3.01 6.47 8.93
C PHE A 72 -4.22 5.81 8.27
N CYS A 73 -4.19 4.48 8.12
CA CYS A 73 -5.27 3.73 7.49
C CYS A 73 -6.61 3.93 8.23
N SER A 74 -6.60 3.87 9.56
CA SER A 74 -7.79 4.06 10.41
C SER A 74 -8.34 5.49 10.44
N LYS A 75 -7.53 6.49 10.06
CA LYS A 75 -7.93 7.91 10.17
C LYS A 75 -8.38 8.51 8.85
N VAL A 76 -7.91 7.97 7.72
CA VAL A 76 -8.22 8.55 6.42
C VAL A 76 -9.63 8.12 5.96
N PRO A 77 -10.49 9.06 5.56
CA PRO A 77 -11.79 8.73 4.98
C PRO A 77 -11.60 8.06 3.61
N ALA A 78 -12.37 7.01 3.34
CA ALA A 78 -12.42 6.29 2.08
C ALA A 78 -13.21 7.03 1.01
N THR A 79 -14.18 7.86 1.41
CA THR A 79 -14.93 8.72 0.50
C THR A 79 -15.04 10.14 1.06
N GLU A 80 -15.01 11.13 0.18
CA GLU A 80 -15.23 12.56 0.52
C GLU A 80 -16.61 12.81 1.14
N THR A 81 -17.55 11.87 0.93
CA THR A 81 -18.95 11.97 1.31
C THR A 81 -19.29 11.30 2.63
N SER A 82 -18.42 10.44 3.17
CA SER A 82 -18.71 9.66 4.37
C SER A 82 -17.50 9.51 5.28
N GLU A 83 -17.52 10.24 6.40
CA GLU A 83 -16.57 10.08 7.51
C GLU A 83 -16.68 8.71 8.21
N TYR A 84 -17.71 7.93 7.90
CA TYR A 84 -17.96 6.59 8.43
C TYR A 84 -17.33 5.49 7.56
N GLU A 85 -17.07 5.80 6.29
CA GLU A 85 -16.33 4.91 5.41
C GLU A 85 -14.85 5.17 5.61
N ARG A 86 -14.21 4.43 6.51
CA ARG A 86 -12.75 4.42 6.70
C ARG A 86 -12.14 3.28 5.89
N PHE A 87 -10.86 3.42 5.56
CA PHE A 87 -10.11 2.32 4.97
C PHE A 87 -9.99 1.15 5.94
N VAL A 88 -9.80 -0.04 5.37
CA VAL A 88 -9.68 -1.31 6.08
C VAL A 88 -8.39 -2.00 5.71
N ILE A 89 -7.85 -2.77 6.65
CA ILE A 89 -6.62 -3.51 6.48
C ILE A 89 -6.92 -4.98 6.19
N HIS A 90 -6.30 -5.49 5.12
CA HIS A 90 -6.40 -6.88 4.69
C HIS A 90 -5.11 -7.28 3.95
N ASN A 91 -4.48 -8.40 4.34
CA ASN A 91 -3.28 -8.95 3.68
C ASN A 91 -2.14 -7.92 3.46
N ASP A 92 -1.78 -7.16 4.49
CA ASP A 92 -0.79 -6.08 4.44
C ASP A 92 -1.14 -4.91 3.49
N GLU A 93 -2.41 -4.78 3.11
CA GLU A 93 -2.92 -3.67 2.28
C GLU A 93 -3.99 -2.89 3.02
N CYS A 94 -3.94 -1.57 2.91
CA CYS A 94 -4.94 -0.63 3.37
C CYS A 94 -5.82 -0.25 2.17
N MET A 95 -7.07 -0.69 2.20
CA MET A 95 -8.01 -0.67 1.06
C MET A 95 -9.29 0.07 1.43
N ALA A 96 -9.96 0.70 0.46
CA ALA A 96 -11.22 1.42 0.71
C ALA A 96 -12.38 0.47 1.07
N GLU A 97 -12.39 -0.72 0.47
CA GLU A 97 -13.44 -1.72 0.63
C GLU A 97 -12.84 -3.11 0.91
N CYS A 98 -13.61 -3.95 1.60
CA CYS A 98 -13.24 -5.34 1.81
C CYS A 98 -13.40 -6.15 0.51
N PRO A 99 -12.51 -7.14 0.27
CA PRO A 99 -12.60 -7.97 -0.92
C PRO A 99 -13.79 -8.92 -0.83
N SER A 100 -14.15 -9.51 -1.97
CA SER A 100 -15.27 -10.45 -2.07
C SER A 100 -15.16 -11.58 -1.03
N GLY A 101 -16.23 -11.78 -0.24
CA GLY A 101 -16.27 -12.77 0.83
C GLY A 101 -15.90 -12.23 2.22
N PHE A 102 -15.62 -10.94 2.34
CA PHE A 102 -15.36 -10.25 3.59
C PHE A 102 -16.33 -9.09 3.83
N ILE A 103 -16.56 -8.73 5.09
CA ILE A 103 -17.34 -7.56 5.50
C ILE A 103 -16.58 -6.72 6.53
N ARG A 104 -16.86 -5.42 6.54
CA ARG A 104 -16.38 -4.51 7.56
C ARG A 104 -17.07 -4.83 8.89
N ASN A 105 -16.31 -4.83 9.98
CA ASN A 105 -16.93 -4.95 11.29
C ASN A 105 -17.64 -3.63 11.65
N GLY A 106 -18.93 -3.69 12.01
CA GLY A 106 -19.69 -2.53 12.43
C GLY A 106 -19.40 -2.06 13.86
N SER A 107 -18.61 -2.83 14.64
CA SER A 107 -18.22 -2.43 15.98
C SER A 107 -17.02 -1.47 15.96
N GLN A 108 -17.12 -0.37 16.72
CA GLN A 108 -16.13 0.72 16.74
C GLN A 108 -14.69 0.27 17.03
N SER A 109 -14.48 -0.89 17.67
CA SER A 109 -13.14 -1.36 18.03
C SER A 109 -12.42 -2.14 16.92
N TRP A 110 -13.10 -2.50 15.81
CA TRP A 110 -12.53 -3.34 14.74
C TRP A 110 -13.02 -2.93 13.35
N SER A 111 -13.46 -1.68 13.17
CA SER A 111 -13.97 -1.16 11.89
C SER A 111 -12.98 -1.19 10.75
N ASP A 112 -11.69 -1.29 11.09
CA ASP A 112 -10.57 -1.16 10.17
C ASP A 112 -10.04 -2.52 9.72
N VAL A 113 -10.77 -3.61 9.97
CA VAL A 113 -10.36 -4.98 9.58
C VAL A 113 -11.51 -5.67 8.85
N CYS A 114 -11.14 -6.42 7.80
CA CYS A 114 -12.07 -7.25 7.05
C CYS A 114 -12.32 -8.60 7.72
N LEU A 115 -13.58 -8.89 8.06
CA LEU A 115 -14.00 -10.16 8.66
C LEU A 115 -14.45 -11.13 7.57
N ARG A 116 -14.02 -12.40 7.69
CA ARG A 116 -14.48 -13.46 6.79
C ARG A 116 -15.80 -14.03 7.31
N PHE A 117 -16.71 -14.37 6.41
CA PHE A 117 -17.87 -15.18 6.77
C PHE A 117 -17.45 -16.64 6.96
N SER A 118 -17.65 -17.19 8.15
CA SER A 118 -17.70 -18.64 8.37
C SER A 118 -19.16 -19.11 8.29
N TYR A 119 -19.43 -20.10 7.44
CA TYR A 119 -20.71 -20.82 7.49
C TYR A 119 -20.69 -21.73 8.71
N PHE A 120 -21.44 -21.38 9.77
CA PHE A 120 -21.72 -22.35 10.82
C PHE A 120 -22.62 -23.45 10.25
N ALA A 121 -22.20 -24.70 10.39
CA ALA A 121 -22.91 -25.89 9.91
C ALA A 121 -24.31 -26.09 10.54
N SER A 122 -24.71 -25.25 11.49
CA SER A 122 -25.94 -25.34 12.27
C SER A 122 -27.10 -24.47 11.78
N GLY A 123 -26.93 -23.72 10.68
CA GLY A 123 -28.03 -23.04 9.98
C GLY A 123 -28.93 -22.15 10.84
N LEU A 124 -28.55 -20.87 11.03
CA LEU A 124 -29.46 -19.69 11.10
C LEU A 124 -28.79 -18.39 11.60
N SER A 125 -27.48 -18.33 11.84
CA SER A 125 -26.78 -17.04 12.05
C SER A 125 -25.44 -16.97 11.30
N LYS A 126 -25.29 -15.95 10.47
CA LYS A 126 -23.99 -15.54 9.90
C LYS A 126 -23.25 -14.76 10.98
N GLN A 127 -22.44 -15.42 11.80
CA GLN A 127 -21.58 -14.69 12.75
C GLN A 127 -20.29 -14.27 12.04
N PRO A 128 -19.96 -12.96 11.99
CA PRO A 128 -18.63 -12.52 11.60
C PRO A 128 -17.62 -13.04 12.63
N TYR A 129 -16.53 -13.67 12.19
CA TYR A 129 -15.44 -14.07 13.09
C TYR A 129 -14.13 -13.40 12.66
N LEU A 130 -13.37 -12.94 13.65
CA LEU A 130 -12.03 -12.38 13.45
C LEU A 130 -11.07 -13.53 13.09
N PRO A 131 -10.24 -13.43 12.04
CA PRO A 131 -9.14 -14.37 11.86
C PRO A 131 -8.24 -14.38 13.11
N ALA A 132 -7.61 -15.52 13.39
CA ALA A 132 -6.81 -15.75 14.60
C ALA A 132 -5.66 -14.74 14.77
N ASP A 133 -5.21 -14.12 13.68
CA ASP A 133 -4.42 -12.89 13.67
C ASP A 133 -5.09 -11.86 12.73
N PRO A 134 -5.71 -10.78 13.23
CA PRO A 134 -6.33 -9.75 12.38
C PRO A 134 -5.33 -9.00 11.48
N TRP A 135 -4.03 -9.18 11.73
CA TRP A 135 -2.92 -8.43 11.13
C TRP A 135 -1.87 -9.31 10.44
N LYS A 136 -2.08 -10.63 10.38
CA LYS A 136 -1.21 -11.59 9.68
C LYS A 136 -2.07 -12.63 8.98
N SER A 137 -2.06 -12.58 7.65
CA SER A 137 -2.61 -13.60 6.77
C SER A 137 -1.48 -14.44 6.19
#